data_AF-L0B8D3-F1
#
_entry.id   AF-L0B8D3-F1
#
_cell.length_a   1.000
_cell.length_b   1.000
_cell.length_c   1.000
_cell.angle_alpha   90.00
_cell.angle_beta   90.00
_cell.angle_gamma   90.00
#
_symmetry.space_group_name_H-M   'P 1'
#
loop_
_entity.id
_entity.type
_entity.pdbx_description
1 polymer ?
#
loop_
_entity_poly.entity_id
_entity_poly.type
_entity_poly.pdbx_seq_one_letter_code
_entity_poly.pdbx_strand_id
1 'polypeptide(L)'
;MTRKTYLGHGDAMIDSIIERLVEMGAFPARKKTKAETIRVVSNMLEAIKYEYNGRLPRWELKAFVTRFAKQSKFSERQIYRYINELKALGFLDDFVDIGTQKQYIVLSKRFGSKMLGLYRDYKKWLEEV
;
A
#
# COMPACT_ATOMS: atom_id res chain seq x y z
N MET A 1 19.91 10.07 14.15
CA MET A 1 18.72 10.38 13.31
C MET A 1 17.55 9.53 13.78
N THR A 2 16.66 10.10 14.59
CA THR A 2 15.41 9.47 15.02
C THR A 2 14.46 9.37 13.82
N ARG A 3 14.23 8.14 13.34
CA ARG A 3 13.23 7.88 12.29
C ARG A 3 11.87 8.32 12.84
N LYS A 4 11.30 9.41 12.29
CA LYS A 4 9.93 9.84 12.59
C LYS A 4 9.00 8.67 12.27
N THR A 5 8.38 8.09 13.28
CA THR A 5 7.21 7.21 13.10
C THR A 5 6.08 8.08 12.58
N TYR A 6 5.82 8.02 11.27
CA TYR A 6 4.63 8.64 10.71
C TYR A 6 3.40 7.87 11.22
N LEU A 7 2.64 8.53 12.09
CA LEU A 7 1.29 8.13 12.51
C LEU A 7 0.28 8.94 11.67
N GLY A 8 0.43 8.89 10.34
CA GLY A 8 -0.42 9.64 9.41
C GLY A 8 -1.83 9.09 9.41
N HIS A 9 -2.82 9.94 9.67
CA HIS A 9 -4.15 9.77 9.11
C HIS A 9 -3.97 9.68 7.60
N GLY A 10 -4.42 8.57 6.99
CA GLY A 10 -4.32 8.38 5.56
C GLY A 10 -4.91 9.57 4.82
N ASP A 11 -4.26 10.00 3.74
CA ASP A 11 -4.87 10.95 2.80
C ASP A 11 -6.26 10.40 2.44
N ALA A 12 -7.35 11.12 2.75
CA ALA A 12 -8.72 10.57 2.80
C ALA A 12 -9.11 9.83 1.50
N MET A 13 -8.54 10.26 0.37
CA MET A 13 -8.68 9.61 -0.92
C MET A 13 -8.04 8.21 -0.99
N ILE A 14 -6.85 8.01 -0.42
CA ILE A 14 -6.17 6.71 -0.40
C ILE A 14 -6.99 5.73 0.44
N ASP A 15 -7.44 6.14 1.62
CA ASP A 15 -8.23 5.30 2.51
C ASP A 15 -9.54 4.84 1.85
N SER A 16 -10.28 5.73 1.18
CA SER A 16 -11.52 5.35 0.47
C SER A 16 -11.29 4.38 -0.69
N ILE A 17 -10.17 4.52 -1.42
CA ILE A 17 -9.85 3.60 -2.53
C ILE A 17 -9.42 2.23 -1.99
N ILE A 18 -8.59 2.20 -0.95
CA ILE A 18 -8.17 0.94 -0.32
C ILE A 18 -9.37 0.25 0.34
N GLU A 19 -10.27 1.00 0.98
CA GLU A 19 -11.54 0.49 1.51
C GLU A 19 -12.32 -0.25 0.42
N ARG A 20 -12.52 0.37 -0.74
CA ARG A 20 -13.24 -0.28 -1.84
C ARG A 20 -12.55 -1.55 -2.34
N LEU A 21 -11.22 -1.54 -2.46
CA LEU A 21 -10.46 -2.73 -2.88
C LEU A 21 -10.61 -3.87 -1.85
N VAL A 22 -10.62 -3.55 -0.57
CA VAL A 22 -10.88 -4.52 0.52
C VAL A 22 -12.32 -5.04 0.46
N GLU A 23 -13.30 -4.19 0.16
CA GLU A 23 -14.70 -4.60 -0.03
C GLU A 23 -14.91 -5.53 -1.22
N MET A 24 -14.22 -5.25 -2.34
CA MET A 24 -14.23 -6.07 -3.55
C MET A 24 -13.45 -7.39 -3.40
N GLY A 25 -12.84 -7.62 -2.23
CA GLY A 25 -12.09 -8.86 -1.94
C GLY A 25 -10.70 -8.92 -2.57
N ALA A 26 -10.17 -7.80 -3.08
CA ALA A 26 -8.81 -7.73 -3.63
C ALA A 26 -7.75 -7.96 -2.55
N PHE A 27 -8.10 -7.67 -1.29
CA PHE A 27 -7.27 -8.01 -0.14
C PHE A 27 -7.98 -9.09 0.71
N PRO A 28 -7.25 -10.12 1.17
CA PRO A 28 -7.80 -11.15 2.04
C PRO A 28 -8.00 -10.63 3.46
N ALA A 29 -9.08 -9.87 3.66
CA ALA A 29 -9.50 -9.36 4.96
C ALA A 29 -10.68 -10.20 5.50
N ARG A 30 -10.62 -10.60 6.78
CA ARG A 30 -11.81 -11.08 7.48
C ARG A 30 -12.69 -9.87 7.83
N LYS A 31 -14.02 -10.04 7.94
CA LYS A 31 -14.94 -8.95 8.31
C LYS A 31 -14.47 -8.14 9.54
N LYS A 32 -13.92 -8.82 10.55
CA LYS A 32 -13.40 -8.21 11.78
C LYS A 32 -12.10 -7.40 11.62
N THR A 33 -11.37 -7.55 10.51
CA THR A 33 -10.05 -6.92 10.29
C THR A 33 -10.02 -6.01 9.08
N LYS A 34 -11.19 -5.64 8.52
CA LYS A 34 -11.27 -4.77 7.33
C LYS A 34 -10.63 -3.40 7.61
N ALA A 35 -11.05 -2.73 8.69
CA ALA A 35 -10.51 -1.44 9.09
C ALA A 35 -8.98 -1.49 9.33
N GLU A 36 -8.47 -2.49 10.06
CA GLU A 36 -7.02 -2.66 10.20
C GLU A 36 -6.34 -2.92 8.86
N THR A 37 -6.94 -3.70 7.96
CA THR A 37 -6.35 -3.98 6.64
C THR A 37 -6.21 -2.69 5.84
N ILE A 38 -7.26 -1.87 5.80
CA ILE A 38 -7.26 -0.57 5.12
C ILE A 38 -6.14 0.29 5.68
N ARG A 39 -6.14 0.51 7.01
CA ARG A 39 -5.14 1.32 7.69
C ARG A 39 -3.71 0.83 7.41
N VAL A 40 -3.47 -0.48 7.45
CA VAL A 40 -2.14 -1.04 7.22
C VAL A 40 -1.68 -0.84 5.79
N VAL A 41 -2.55 -1.11 4.82
CA VAL A 41 -2.22 -0.97 3.40
C VAL A 41 -1.98 0.50 3.03
N SER A 42 -2.84 1.42 3.51
CA SER A 42 -2.64 2.87 3.33
C SER A 42 -1.32 3.33 3.94
N ASN A 43 -1.05 2.97 5.21
CA ASN A 43 0.19 3.35 5.88
C ASN A 43 1.43 2.77 5.21
N MET A 44 1.34 1.58 4.60
CA MET A 44 2.44 1.02 3.82
C MET A 44 2.74 1.86 2.58
N LEU A 45 1.71 2.26 1.82
CA LEU A 45 1.89 3.12 0.64
C LEU A 45 2.46 4.48 1.01
N GLU A 46 1.97 5.08 2.09
CA GLU A 46 2.49 6.34 2.61
C GLU A 46 3.93 6.23 3.10
N ALA A 47 4.28 5.16 3.83
CA ALA A 47 5.65 4.93 4.27
C ALA A 47 6.59 4.81 3.06
N ILE A 48 6.19 4.08 2.01
CA ILE A 48 6.98 3.99 0.77
C ILE A 48 7.14 5.39 0.15
N LYS A 49 6.07 6.20 0.08
CA LYS A 49 6.11 7.56 -0.47
C LYS A 49 7.04 8.48 0.31
N TYR A 50 6.83 8.61 1.61
CA TYR A 50 7.41 9.66 2.44
C TYR A 50 8.70 9.25 3.15
N GLU A 51 8.83 7.99 3.58
CA GLU A 51 10.04 7.52 4.28
C GLU A 51 11.11 7.03 3.30
N TYR A 52 10.67 6.47 2.16
CA TYR A 52 11.55 5.88 1.15
C TYR A 52 11.59 6.68 -0.16
N ASN A 53 11.03 7.90 -0.19
CA ASN A 53 10.94 8.75 -1.39
C ASN A 53 10.36 8.02 -2.61
N GLY A 54 9.35 7.18 -2.37
CA GLY A 54 8.69 6.36 -3.38
C GLY A 54 9.48 5.12 -3.83
N ARG A 55 10.63 4.81 -3.22
CA ARG A 55 11.53 3.72 -3.64
C ARG A 55 12.02 2.90 -2.45
N LEU A 56 11.26 1.88 -2.05
CA LEU A 56 11.64 0.93 -1.00
C LEU A 56 12.76 -0.01 -1.49
N PRO A 57 13.97 0.03 -0.93
CA PRO A 57 15.02 -0.89 -1.35
C PRO A 57 14.72 -2.34 -0.96
N ARG A 58 15.02 -3.29 -1.85
CA ARG A 58 14.71 -4.71 -1.60
C ARG A 58 15.44 -5.29 -0.37
N TRP A 59 16.62 -4.78 -0.02
CA TRP A 59 17.33 -5.21 1.20
C TRP A 59 16.68 -4.71 2.51
N GLU A 60 15.87 -3.65 2.46
CA GLU A 60 15.11 -3.16 3.61
C GLU A 60 13.72 -3.78 3.74
N LEU A 61 13.29 -4.55 2.73
CA LEU A 61 11.94 -5.14 2.68
C LEU A 61 11.60 -5.96 3.92
N LYS A 62 12.55 -6.78 4.40
CA LYS A 62 12.32 -7.58 5.61
C LYS A 62 12.05 -6.71 6.83
N ALA A 63 12.86 -5.68 7.04
CA ALA A 63 12.69 -4.75 8.17
C ALA A 63 11.37 -3.96 8.06
N PHE A 64 11.00 -3.55 6.86
CA PHE A 64 9.72 -2.91 6.56
C PHE A 64 8.55 -3.83 6.94
N VAL A 65 8.58 -5.09 6.47
CA VAL A 65 7.54 -6.09 6.74
C VAL A 65 7.42 -6.39 8.23
N THR A 66 8.54 -6.65 8.91
CA THR A 66 8.55 -6.94 10.35
C THR A 66 7.96 -5.78 11.16
N ARG A 67 8.26 -4.53 10.76
CA ARG A 67 7.69 -3.33 11.40
C ARG A 67 6.17 -3.30 11.29
N PHE A 68 5.62 -3.46 10.09
CA PHE A 68 4.16 -3.41 9.87
C PHE A 68 3.44 -4.60 10.51
N ALA A 69 4.04 -5.80 10.49
CA ALA A 69 3.52 -6.97 11.17
C ALA A 69 3.38 -6.71 12.69
N LYS A 70 4.43 -6.17 13.32
CA LYS A 70 4.43 -5.85 14.75
C LYS A 70 3.40 -4.79 15.12
N GLN A 71 3.27 -3.73 14.33
CA GLN A 71 2.34 -2.62 14.61
C GLN A 71 0.87 -3.01 14.43
N SER A 72 0.58 -3.89 13.48
CA SER A 72 -0.80 -4.27 13.11
C SER A 72 -1.29 -5.57 13.71
N LYS A 73 -0.40 -6.35 14.35
CA LYS A 73 -0.65 -7.72 14.80
C LYS A 73 -0.98 -8.70 13.65
N PHE A 74 -0.74 -8.33 12.39
CA PHE A 74 -0.76 -9.27 11.28
C PHE A 74 0.54 -10.08 11.20
N SER A 75 0.46 -11.27 10.60
CA SER A 75 1.66 -12.06 10.31
C SER A 75 2.50 -11.40 9.21
N GLU A 76 3.81 -11.57 9.23
CA GLU A 76 4.70 -11.09 8.15
C GLU A 76 4.27 -11.64 6.78
N ARG A 77 3.83 -12.91 6.73
CA ARG A 77 3.27 -13.53 5.52
C ARG A 77 2.09 -12.75 4.95
N GLN A 78 1.23 -12.21 5.81
CA GLN A 78 0.08 -11.42 5.38
C GLN A 78 0.49 -10.05 4.86
N ILE A 79 1.49 -9.39 5.48
CA ILE A 79 2.06 -8.16 4.96
C ILE A 79 2.73 -8.38 3.59
N TYR A 80 3.51 -9.45 3.42
CA TYR A 80 4.06 -9.83 2.11
C TYR A 80 2.96 -10.04 1.07
N ARG A 81 1.84 -10.67 1.46
CA ARG A 81 0.71 -10.85 0.58
C ARG A 81 0.12 -9.50 0.15
N TYR A 82 -0.07 -8.56 1.06
CA TYR A 82 -0.55 -7.21 0.71
C TYR A 82 0.39 -6.48 -0.25
N ILE A 83 1.71 -6.63 -0.09
CA ILE A 83 2.69 -6.08 -1.05
C ILE A 83 2.49 -6.70 -2.43
N ASN A 84 2.30 -8.02 -2.51
CA ASN A 84 2.06 -8.70 -3.77
C ASN A 84 0.72 -8.31 -4.41
N GLU A 85 -0.34 -8.14 -3.62
CA GLU A 85 -1.63 -7.63 -4.13
C GLU A 85 -1.49 -6.21 -4.67
N LEU A 86 -0.79 -5.32 -3.96
CA LEU A 86 -0.51 -3.96 -4.45
C LEU A 86 0.28 -3.97 -5.77
N LYS A 87 1.18 -4.94 -5.97
CA LYS A 87 1.86 -5.14 -7.25
C LYS A 87 0.93 -5.67 -8.33
N ALA A 88 0.12 -6.68 -8.03
CA ALA A 88 -0.84 -7.25 -8.98
C ALA A 88 -1.88 -6.21 -9.44
N LEU A 89 -2.32 -5.36 -8.52
CA LEU A 89 -3.19 -4.22 -8.78
C LEU A 89 -2.47 -3.07 -9.51
N GLY A 90 -1.15 -3.14 -9.65
CA GLY A 90 -0.33 -2.16 -10.35
C GLY A 90 -0.15 -0.83 -9.61
N PHE A 91 -0.22 -0.85 -8.27
CA PHE A 91 0.17 0.26 -7.42
C PHE A 91 1.66 0.27 -7.10
N LEU A 92 2.29 -0.90 -7.12
CA LEU A 92 3.73 -1.06 -6.91
C LEU A 92 4.36 -1.76 -8.11
N ASP A 93 5.56 -1.34 -8.47
CA ASP A 93 6.39 -1.97 -9.51
C ASP A 93 7.73 -2.41 -8.91
N ASP A 94 8.32 -3.48 -9.47
CA ASP A 94 9.73 -3.79 -9.24
C ASP A 94 10.60 -2.97 -10.20
N PHE A 95 11.62 -2.31 -9.65
CA PHE A 95 12.54 -1.47 -10.40
C PHE A 95 13.97 -1.89 -10.14
N VAL A 96 14.78 -1.98 -11.20
CA VAL A 96 16.21 -2.18 -11.12
C VAL A 96 16.90 -0.91 -11.62
N ASP A 97 17.71 -0.31 -10.75
CA ASP A 97 18.53 0.83 -11.13
C ASP A 97 19.70 0.35 -12.01
N ILE A 98 19.74 0.79 -13.26
CA ILE A 98 20.69 0.30 -14.27
C ILE A 98 22.14 0.60 -13.88
N GLY A 99 22.40 1.74 -13.24
CA GLY A 99 23.74 2.17 -12.87
C GLY A 99 24.30 1.40 -11.67
N THR A 100 23.44 1.08 -10.70
CA THR A 100 23.88 0.44 -9.44
C THR A 100 23.52 -1.04 -9.33
N GLN A 101 22.72 -1.57 -10.27
CA GLN A 101 22.12 -2.91 -10.22
C GLN A 101 21.27 -3.17 -8.96
N LYS A 102 20.92 -2.11 -8.22
CA LYS A 102 20.14 -2.19 -6.99
C LYS A 102 18.66 -2.33 -7.32
N GLN A 103 17.98 -3.19 -6.55
CA GLN A 103 16.57 -3.49 -6.74
C GLN A 103 15.70 -2.74 -5.73
N TYR A 104 14.57 -2.23 -6.20
CA TYR A 104 13.62 -1.43 -5.45
C TYR A 104 12.20 -1.89 -5.73
N ILE A 105 11.33 -1.71 -4.74
CA ILE A 105 9.87 -1.68 -4.91
C ILE A 105 9.47 -0.20 -4.94
N VAL A 106 8.84 0.23 -6.02
CA VAL A 106 8.50 1.64 -6.24
C VAL A 106 7.01 1.83 -6.38
N LEU A 107 6.50 3.03 -6.08
CA LEU A 107 5.16 3.41 -6.49
C LEU A 107 5.09 3.39 -8.02
N SER A 108 4.07 2.72 -8.57
CA SER A 108 3.93 2.59 -10.01
C SER A 108 3.80 3.96 -10.69
N LYS A 109 4.37 4.10 -11.89
CA LYS A 109 4.13 5.30 -12.73
C LYS A 109 2.65 5.51 -13.03
N ARG A 110 1.85 4.43 -13.01
CA ARG A 110 0.40 4.44 -13.23
C ARG A 110 -0.40 4.58 -11.94
N PHE A 111 0.26 4.76 -10.79
CA PHE A 111 -0.38 4.85 -9.48
C PHE A 111 -1.48 5.93 -9.47
N GLY A 112 -1.13 7.18 -9.82
CA GLY A 112 -2.08 8.29 -9.82
C GLY A 112 -3.28 8.07 -10.75
N SER A 113 -3.03 7.60 -11.98
CA SER A 113 -4.11 7.30 -12.94
C SER A 113 -5.02 6.17 -12.46
N LYS A 114 -4.48 5.14 -11.81
CA LYS A 114 -5.26 4.02 -11.25
C LYS A 114 -6.10 4.48 -10.07
N MET A 115 -5.52 5.27 -9.16
CA MET A 115 -6.24 5.84 -8.03
C MET A 115 -7.40 6.72 -8.50
N LEU A 116 -7.17 7.58 -9.50
CA LEU A 116 -8.22 8.40 -10.09
C LEU A 116 -9.30 7.58 -10.79
N GLY A 117 -8.93 6.52 -11.50
CA GLY A 117 -9.88 5.60 -12.14
C GLY A 117 -10.81 4.95 -11.11
N LEU A 118 -10.22 4.32 -10.08
CA LEU A 118 -10.98 3.68 -9.00
C LEU A 118 -11.87 4.66 -8.25
N TYR A 119 -11.40 5.89 -8.02
CA TYR A 119 -12.21 6.93 -7.39
C TYR A 119 -13.42 7.33 -8.25
N ARG A 120 -13.24 7.47 -9.57
CA ARG A 120 -14.34 7.80 -10.49
C ARG A 120 -15.36 6.68 -10.55
N ASP A 121 -14.90 5.43 -10.65
CA ASP A 121 -15.78 4.25 -10.67
C ASP A 121 -16.59 4.16 -9.37
N TYR A 122 -15.95 4.44 -8.22
CA TYR A 122 -16.61 4.50 -6.93
C TYR A 122 -17.66 5.62 -6.85
N LYS A 123 -17.33 6.82 -7.30
CA LYS A 123 -18.26 7.95 -7.32
C LYS A 123 -19.47 7.66 -8.21
N LYS A 124 -19.26 7.09 -9.40
CA LYS A 124 -20.35 6.69 -10.31
C LYS A 124 -21.29 5.68 -9.66
N TRP A 125 -20.74 4.68 -8.95
CA TRP A 125 -21.54 3.70 -8.22
C TRP A 125 -22.40 4.32 -7.11
N LEU A 126 -21.90 5.35 -6.41
CA LEU A 126 -22.70 6.08 -5.40
C LEU A 126 -23.82 6.93 -6.02
N GLU A 127 -23.60 7.45 -7.23
CA GLU A 127 -24.56 8.30 -7.95
C GLU A 127 -25.62 7.49 -8.71
N GLU A 128 -25.43 6.19 -8.93
CA GLU A 128 -26.38 5.28 -9.59
C GLU A 128 -27.51 4.79 -8.64
N VAL A 129 -27.73 5.45 -7.50
CA VAL A 129 -28.77 5.15 -6.50
C VAL A 129 -29.97 6.06 -6.64
#